data_AF-A0A8J8DFZ6-F1
#
_entry.id   AF-A0A8J8DFZ6-F1
#
_cell.length_a   1.000
_cell.length_b   1.000
_cell.length_c   1.000
_cell.angle_alpha   90.00
_cell.angle_beta   90.00
_cell.angle_gamma   90.00
#
_symmetry.space_group_name_H-M   'P 1'
#
loop_
_entity.id
_entity.type
_entity.pdbx_description
1 polymer ?
#
loop_
_entity_poly.entity_id
_entity_poly.type
_entity_poly.pdbx_seq_one_letter_code
_entity_poly.pdbx_strand_id
1 'polypeptide(L)'
;MKKVLSAALSLLMLFSLVAVLGSPSVSAKPLTNYNVLILKNSNAWSSPSVENILTDMSIPYDVMTSTELQNKTAQELIGTYDMIIIVSDQGQQFYNEIGPQMGKLGEYVKAGNVLEIHAANWGWNGGLWTTPLPGNVTITQSYSPYDYVIANNTTLISNYASHGYLIGLPANAEIITVQAPGGSPDYGKPSTAVYAFGNGKVFVTGLTIEYSVARKGPEWKAFYKEVIINNLGYSSMAPTPEVSGQKGINVMLFNFYYYIQYHRNLDKYNTLYGEAVDGGMDNETLRLATVQNDTAAEYYANASQYGPVVANFPRIYIFIDLRKAALHQKQAVGILEEGMADW
;
A
#
# COMPACT_ATOMS: atom_id res chain seq x y z
N MET A 1 -1.50 -53.83 43.46
CA MET A 1 -2.22 -52.62 43.91
C MET A 1 -1.97 -51.55 42.84
N LYS A 2 -2.94 -51.22 41.96
CA LYS A 2 -3.80 -50.01 42.02
C LYS A 2 -2.95 -48.73 42.19
N LYS A 3 -2.92 -47.69 41.34
CA LYS A 3 -3.85 -47.11 40.33
C LYS A 3 -3.03 -46.07 39.49
N VAL A 4 -3.16 -45.97 38.15
CA VAL A 4 -4.03 -45.09 37.30
C VAL A 4 -3.50 -43.65 37.06
N LEU A 5 -3.68 -43.17 35.81
CA LEU A 5 -3.50 -41.83 35.19
C LEU A 5 -2.10 -41.53 34.62
N SER A 6 -1.89 -41.08 33.39
CA SER A 6 -2.74 -40.49 32.32
C SER A 6 -2.08 -40.81 30.96
N ALA A 7 -2.72 -41.45 29.99
CA ALA A 7 -3.54 -40.85 28.92
C ALA A 7 -2.98 -39.57 28.28
N ALA A 8 -2.89 -39.62 26.94
CA ALA A 8 -2.65 -38.57 25.95
C ALA A 8 -1.20 -38.23 25.57
N LEU A 9 -0.70 -38.85 24.49
CA LEU A 9 -0.32 -38.10 23.29
C LEU A 9 -0.24 -39.04 22.07
N SER A 10 -1.36 -39.18 21.36
CA SER A 10 -1.39 -39.61 19.96
C SER A 10 -2.36 -38.68 19.25
N LEU A 11 -1.81 -37.73 18.48
CA LEU A 11 -2.42 -37.14 17.28
C LEU A 11 -1.35 -36.22 16.67
N LEU A 12 -0.68 -36.63 15.59
CA LEU A 12 -1.04 -36.28 14.21
C LEU A 12 -1.13 -34.77 13.98
N MET A 13 -0.11 -34.22 13.31
CA MET A 13 -0.16 -33.15 12.31
C MET A 13 1.29 -33.06 11.79
N LEU A 14 1.70 -33.79 10.75
CA LEU A 14 1.49 -33.37 9.36
C LEU A 14 1.04 -31.91 9.24
N PHE A 15 1.97 -30.98 9.39
CA PHE A 15 1.90 -29.73 8.64
C PHE A 15 3.01 -29.76 7.59
N SER A 16 2.58 -30.24 6.43
CA SER A 16 2.83 -29.63 5.12
C SER A 16 4.14 -28.87 5.01
N LEU A 17 5.03 -29.48 4.23
CA LEU A 17 5.75 -28.78 3.17
C LEU A 17 4.73 -27.91 2.40
N VAL A 18 4.39 -26.74 2.93
CA VAL A 18 3.95 -25.65 2.08
C VAL A 18 5.22 -25.29 1.34
N ALA A 19 5.38 -25.88 0.15
CA ALA A 19 5.99 -25.16 -0.93
C ALA A 19 5.32 -23.79 -0.88
N VAL A 20 6.03 -22.81 -0.31
CA VAL A 20 5.74 -21.42 -0.56
C VAL A 20 5.96 -21.34 -2.05
N LEU A 21 4.88 -21.56 -2.81
CA LEU A 21 4.75 -21.07 -4.15
C LEU A 21 5.00 -19.59 -3.96
N GLY A 22 6.25 -19.19 -4.19
CA GLY A 22 6.62 -17.79 -4.24
C GLY A 22 5.58 -17.13 -5.11
N SER A 23 5.15 -15.94 -4.70
CA SER A 23 4.31 -15.07 -5.51
C SER A 23 4.78 -15.20 -6.96
N PRO A 24 3.87 -15.39 -7.94
CA PRO A 24 4.25 -15.58 -9.32
C PRO A 24 5.28 -14.52 -9.66
N SER A 25 6.45 -15.00 -10.08
CA SER A 25 7.58 -14.18 -10.49
C SER A 25 7.05 -13.08 -11.40
N VAL A 26 7.23 -11.84 -10.96
CA VAL A 26 6.91 -10.63 -11.70
C VAL A 26 7.36 -10.85 -13.14
N SER A 27 6.40 -11.00 -14.05
CA SER A 27 6.70 -11.30 -15.45
C SER A 27 7.43 -10.10 -16.03
N ALA A 28 8.76 -10.18 -16.12
CA ALA A 28 9.59 -9.25 -16.85
C ALA A 28 9.35 -9.43 -18.35
N LYS A 29 8.18 -8.98 -18.82
CA LYS A 29 7.87 -8.84 -20.25
C LYS A 29 8.10 -7.37 -20.64
N PRO A 30 8.63 -7.09 -21.85
CA PRO A 30 8.73 -5.74 -22.38
C PRO A 30 7.41 -4.97 -22.24
N LEU A 31 7.47 -3.65 -22.06
CA LEU A 31 6.27 -2.80 -22.02
C LEU A 31 5.35 -3.01 -23.26
N THR A 32 5.95 -3.34 -24.40
CA THR A 32 5.26 -3.67 -25.66
C THR A 32 4.46 -4.97 -25.64
N ASN A 33 4.61 -5.79 -24.60
CA ASN A 33 3.92 -7.07 -24.45
C ASN A 33 2.77 -6.99 -23.44
N TYR A 34 2.54 -5.83 -22.84
CA TYR A 34 1.33 -5.56 -22.09
C TYR A 34 0.22 -5.14 -23.03
N ASN A 35 -1.01 -5.45 -22.65
CA ASN A 35 -2.19 -4.97 -23.33
C ASN A 35 -3.10 -4.24 -22.34
N VAL A 36 -3.32 -2.95 -22.59
CA VAL A 36 -4.11 -2.08 -21.70
C VAL A 36 -5.43 -1.71 -22.37
N LEU A 37 -6.54 -1.78 -21.64
CA LEU A 37 -7.80 -1.22 -22.09
C LEU A 37 -8.03 0.15 -21.47
N ILE A 38 -8.27 1.17 -22.30
CA ILE A 38 -8.75 2.47 -21.84
C ILE A 38 -10.28 2.51 -22.01
N LEU A 39 -11.00 2.66 -20.90
CA LEU A 39 -12.45 2.80 -20.89
C LEU A 39 -12.85 4.28 -20.80
N LYS A 40 -13.46 4.80 -21.87
CA LYS A 40 -13.99 6.16 -21.95
C LYS A 40 -15.01 6.33 -23.08
N ASN A 41 -15.93 7.27 -22.93
CA ASN A 41 -16.78 7.76 -24.04
C ASN A 41 -16.27 9.09 -24.60
N SER A 42 -15.57 9.89 -23.80
CA SER A 42 -14.99 11.15 -24.21
C SER A 42 -13.61 11.35 -23.59
N ASN A 43 -12.81 12.23 -24.19
CA ASN A 43 -11.56 12.66 -23.56
C ASN A 43 -11.89 13.45 -22.29
N ALA A 44 -11.48 12.92 -21.12
CA ALA A 44 -11.49 13.66 -19.87
C ALA A 44 -10.78 15.00 -20.06
N TRP A 45 -11.39 16.10 -19.62
CA TRP A 45 -10.76 17.42 -19.70
C TRP A 45 -10.32 17.82 -21.11
N SER A 46 -11.03 17.30 -22.14
CA SER A 46 -10.73 17.49 -23.56
C SER A 46 -9.30 17.09 -23.96
N SER A 47 -8.68 16.13 -23.26
CA SER A 47 -7.32 15.67 -23.54
C SER A 47 -7.19 14.14 -23.54
N PRO A 48 -6.48 13.53 -24.51
CA PRO A 48 -6.17 12.10 -24.52
C PRO A 48 -4.90 11.79 -23.70
N SER A 49 -4.82 12.29 -22.47
CA SER A 49 -3.59 12.22 -21.66
C SER A 49 -3.14 10.79 -21.36
N VAL A 50 -4.09 9.87 -21.14
CA VAL A 50 -3.78 8.46 -20.88
C VAL A 50 -3.17 7.81 -22.11
N GLU A 51 -3.77 8.02 -23.28
CA GLU A 51 -3.25 7.52 -24.56
C GLU A 51 -1.84 8.04 -24.84
N ASN A 52 -1.61 9.35 -24.64
CA ASN A 52 -0.32 9.96 -24.88
C ASN A 52 0.76 9.34 -23.98
N ILE A 53 0.44 9.08 -22.71
CA ILE A 53 1.40 8.49 -21.77
C ILE A 53 1.70 7.02 -22.13
N LEU A 54 0.69 6.22 -22.46
CA LEU A 54 0.90 4.83 -22.89
C LEU A 54 1.70 4.77 -24.20
N THR A 55 1.41 5.66 -25.16
CA THR A 55 2.17 5.81 -26.42
C THR A 55 3.62 6.19 -26.14
N ASP A 56 3.86 7.20 -25.29
CA ASP A 56 5.21 7.62 -24.88
C ASP A 56 6.00 6.48 -24.21
N MET A 57 5.30 5.55 -23.56
CA MET A 57 5.89 4.37 -22.90
C MET A 57 5.95 3.14 -23.81
N SER A 58 5.47 3.23 -25.05
CA SER A 58 5.36 2.12 -25.99
C SER A 58 4.54 0.94 -25.44
N ILE A 59 3.49 1.23 -24.67
CA ILE A 59 2.54 0.24 -24.16
C ILE A 59 1.35 0.17 -25.12
N PRO A 60 1.06 -1.00 -25.73
CA PRO A 60 -0.12 -1.21 -26.54
C PRO A 60 -1.39 -1.00 -25.72
N TYR A 61 -2.38 -0.37 -26.35
CA TYR A 61 -3.68 -0.18 -25.75
C TYR A 61 -4.80 -0.22 -26.77
N ASP A 62 -5.97 -0.64 -26.30
CA ASP A 62 -7.24 -0.46 -26.98
C ASP A 62 -8.06 0.62 -26.28
N VAL A 63 -8.97 1.27 -27.01
CA VAL A 63 -9.95 2.21 -26.44
C VAL A 63 -11.34 1.62 -26.64
N MET A 64 -12.12 1.59 -25.56
CA MET A 64 -13.48 1.04 -25.57
C MET A 64 -14.44 1.96 -24.83
N THR A 65 -15.60 2.15 -25.41
CA THR A 65 -16.72 2.89 -24.81
C THR A 65 -17.42 2.07 -23.75
N SER A 66 -18.19 2.72 -22.88
CA SER A 66 -19.03 2.03 -21.91
C SER A 66 -20.08 1.14 -22.58
N THR A 67 -20.54 1.51 -23.78
CA THR A 67 -21.48 0.70 -24.57
C THR A 67 -20.82 -0.56 -25.13
N GLU A 68 -19.60 -0.46 -25.67
CA GLU A 68 -18.87 -1.63 -26.16
C GLU A 68 -18.52 -2.62 -25.04
N LEU A 69 -18.18 -2.13 -23.84
CA LEU A 69 -17.91 -2.98 -22.68
C LEU A 69 -19.10 -3.86 -22.27
N GLN A 70 -20.34 -3.40 -22.51
CA GLN A 70 -21.55 -4.20 -22.21
C GLN A 70 -21.57 -5.50 -23.03
N ASN A 71 -21.01 -5.48 -24.24
CA ASN A 71 -20.95 -6.61 -25.15
C ASN A 71 -19.76 -7.56 -24.88
N LYS A 72 -18.94 -7.28 -23.86
CA LYS A 72 -17.83 -8.15 -23.45
C LYS A 72 -18.19 -8.98 -22.23
N THR A 73 -17.72 -10.20 -22.18
CA THR A 73 -17.74 -11.06 -20.99
C THR A 73 -16.54 -10.80 -20.09
N ALA A 74 -16.62 -11.18 -18.80
CA ALA A 74 -15.47 -11.08 -17.92
C ALA A 74 -14.29 -11.92 -18.44
N GLN A 75 -14.55 -13.12 -18.97
CA GLN A 75 -13.54 -14.03 -19.51
C GLN A 75 -12.79 -13.43 -20.70
N GLU A 76 -13.49 -12.75 -21.62
CA GLU A 76 -12.85 -12.03 -22.72
C GLU A 76 -11.92 -10.93 -22.20
N LEU A 77 -12.36 -10.15 -21.21
CA LEU A 77 -11.50 -9.12 -20.60
C LEU A 77 -10.28 -9.73 -19.93
N ILE A 78 -10.47 -10.81 -19.15
CA ILE A 78 -9.42 -11.52 -18.41
C ILE A 78 -8.35 -12.07 -19.33
N GLY A 79 -8.75 -12.68 -20.45
CA GLY A 79 -7.81 -13.30 -21.39
C GLY A 79 -7.11 -12.30 -22.32
N THR A 80 -7.55 -11.04 -22.36
CA THR A 80 -7.09 -10.05 -23.35
C THR A 80 -6.23 -8.95 -22.74
N TYR A 81 -6.61 -8.43 -21.56
CA TYR A 81 -5.99 -7.23 -20.98
C TYR A 81 -5.28 -7.54 -19.67
N ASP A 82 -4.08 -6.99 -19.51
CA ASP A 82 -3.33 -7.04 -18.26
C ASP A 82 -3.82 -5.96 -17.28
N MET A 83 -4.28 -4.83 -17.83
CA MET A 83 -4.79 -3.70 -17.07
C MET A 83 -5.96 -3.03 -17.79
N ILE A 84 -6.98 -2.64 -17.03
CA ILE A 84 -8.07 -1.78 -17.50
C ILE A 84 -7.96 -0.45 -16.76
N ILE A 85 -7.93 0.65 -17.50
CA ILE A 85 -7.98 2.02 -16.95
C ILE A 85 -9.35 2.62 -17.24
N ILE A 86 -10.09 3.00 -16.20
CA ILE A 86 -11.31 3.80 -16.32
C ILE A 86 -10.95 5.27 -16.19
N VAL A 87 -11.15 6.01 -17.27
CA VAL A 87 -10.83 7.43 -17.38
C VAL A 87 -11.87 8.28 -16.64
N SER A 88 -11.41 9.38 -16.04
CA SER A 88 -12.22 10.30 -15.24
C SER A 88 -13.07 11.25 -16.09
N ASP A 89 -13.78 12.18 -15.45
CA ASP A 89 -14.53 13.27 -16.10
C ASP A 89 -15.31 12.82 -17.35
N GLN A 90 -16.20 11.83 -17.19
CA GLN A 90 -17.08 11.36 -18.26
C GLN A 90 -18.48 11.96 -18.12
N GLY A 91 -19.29 11.90 -19.19
CA GLY A 91 -20.70 12.28 -19.14
C GLY A 91 -21.55 11.27 -18.34
N GLN A 92 -22.73 11.69 -17.88
CA GLN A 92 -23.58 10.84 -17.01
C GLN A 92 -23.93 9.48 -17.64
N GLN A 93 -24.11 9.42 -18.97
CA GLN A 93 -24.37 8.17 -19.68
C GLN A 93 -23.28 7.12 -19.44
N PHE A 94 -22.00 7.54 -19.44
CA PHE A 94 -20.88 6.63 -19.17
C PHE A 94 -21.01 5.99 -17.79
N TYR A 95 -21.22 6.80 -16.74
CA TYR A 95 -21.33 6.28 -15.38
C TYR A 95 -22.57 5.39 -15.18
N ASN A 96 -23.69 5.74 -15.83
CA ASN A 96 -24.89 4.90 -15.82
C ASN A 96 -24.66 3.54 -16.47
N GLU A 97 -23.85 3.49 -17.53
CA GLU A 97 -23.53 2.26 -18.24
C GLU A 97 -22.46 1.43 -17.54
N ILE A 98 -21.46 2.08 -16.93
CA ILE A 98 -20.34 1.45 -16.22
C ILE A 98 -20.75 0.89 -14.86
N GLY A 99 -21.65 1.56 -14.12
CA GLY A 99 -22.10 1.12 -12.80
C GLY A 99 -22.56 -0.34 -12.76
N PRO A 100 -23.49 -0.77 -13.64
CA PRO A 100 -23.92 -2.17 -13.74
C PRO A 100 -22.81 -3.16 -14.13
N GLN A 101 -21.70 -2.69 -14.70
CA GLN A 101 -20.55 -3.53 -15.08
C GLN A 101 -19.54 -3.73 -13.94
N MET A 102 -19.71 -3.09 -12.78
CA MET A 102 -18.77 -3.22 -11.64
C MET A 102 -18.61 -4.67 -11.16
N GLY A 103 -19.65 -5.50 -11.26
CA GLY A 103 -19.54 -6.94 -10.95
C GLY A 103 -18.57 -7.65 -11.90
N LYS A 104 -18.71 -7.41 -13.21
CA LYS A 104 -17.85 -7.95 -14.28
C LYS A 104 -16.39 -7.52 -14.11
N LEU A 105 -16.17 -6.23 -13.83
CA LEU A 105 -14.84 -5.69 -13.58
C LEU A 105 -14.25 -6.22 -12.26
N GLY A 106 -15.09 -6.46 -11.25
CA GLY A 106 -14.70 -7.14 -10.02
C GLY A 106 -14.23 -8.57 -10.24
N GLU A 107 -14.88 -9.34 -11.12
CA GLU A 107 -14.42 -10.68 -11.52
C GLU A 107 -13.07 -10.63 -12.25
N TYR A 108 -12.89 -9.66 -13.14
CA TYR A 108 -11.63 -9.42 -13.82
C TYR A 108 -10.47 -9.18 -12.85
N VAL A 109 -10.68 -8.34 -11.82
CA VAL A 109 -9.65 -8.12 -10.79
C VAL A 109 -9.43 -9.36 -9.93
N LYS A 110 -10.51 -10.05 -9.51
CA LYS A 110 -10.39 -11.27 -8.70
C LYS A 110 -9.59 -12.37 -9.40
N ALA A 111 -9.60 -12.40 -10.73
CA ALA A 111 -8.84 -13.34 -11.55
C ALA A 111 -7.31 -13.08 -11.57
N GLY A 112 -6.84 -11.94 -11.05
CA GLY A 112 -5.41 -11.61 -10.98
C GLY A 112 -5.02 -10.32 -11.69
N ASN A 113 -5.93 -9.70 -12.43
CA ASN A 113 -5.62 -8.54 -13.25
C ASN A 113 -5.77 -7.20 -12.49
N VAL A 114 -5.37 -6.12 -13.15
CA VAL A 114 -5.31 -4.78 -12.55
C VAL A 114 -6.42 -3.88 -13.08
N LEU A 115 -7.18 -3.27 -12.17
CA LEU A 115 -8.15 -2.23 -12.52
C LEU A 115 -7.69 -0.90 -11.93
N GLU A 116 -7.43 0.05 -12.80
CA GLU A 116 -7.09 1.43 -12.47
C GLU A 116 -8.30 2.33 -12.70
N ILE A 117 -8.74 3.05 -11.67
CA ILE A 117 -9.96 3.84 -11.67
C ILE A 117 -9.62 5.29 -11.37
N HIS A 118 -9.78 6.17 -12.36
CA HIS A 118 -9.74 7.60 -12.14
C HIS A 118 -11.16 8.07 -11.79
N ALA A 119 -11.44 8.15 -10.49
CA ALA A 119 -12.74 8.48 -9.92
C ALA A 119 -13.01 9.99 -9.82
N ALA A 120 -12.10 10.83 -10.32
CA ALA A 120 -12.26 12.29 -10.39
C ALA A 120 -13.41 12.69 -11.34
N ASN A 121 -14.62 12.65 -10.82
CA ASN A 121 -15.82 13.13 -11.50
C ASN A 121 -16.15 14.56 -11.02
N TRP A 122 -17.37 15.07 -11.27
CA TRP A 122 -17.69 16.49 -11.08
C TRP A 122 -16.81 17.44 -11.90
N GLY A 123 -16.32 16.96 -13.04
CA GLY A 123 -15.55 17.75 -14.00
C GLY A 123 -16.43 18.38 -15.06
N TRP A 124 -15.81 18.73 -16.19
CA TRP A 124 -16.43 19.52 -17.25
C TRP A 124 -17.51 18.76 -17.99
N ASN A 125 -17.41 17.43 -18.06
CA ASN A 125 -18.41 16.59 -18.71
C ASN A 125 -19.65 16.33 -17.84
N GLY A 126 -19.65 16.79 -16.58
CA GLY A 126 -20.84 16.89 -15.73
C GLY A 126 -21.43 15.56 -15.23
N GLY A 127 -20.78 14.42 -15.50
CA GLY A 127 -21.22 13.14 -14.98
C GLY A 127 -20.86 12.94 -13.50
N LEU A 128 -21.71 12.19 -12.82
CA LEU A 128 -21.57 11.78 -11.43
C LEU A 128 -21.48 10.25 -11.33
N TRP A 129 -20.45 9.77 -10.62
CA TRP A 129 -20.30 8.37 -10.29
C TRP A 129 -20.87 8.08 -8.90
N THR A 130 -21.96 7.30 -8.82
CA THR A 130 -22.63 6.95 -7.55
C THR A 130 -22.52 5.47 -7.18
N THR A 131 -22.16 4.61 -8.11
CA THR A 131 -22.03 3.17 -7.85
C THR A 131 -20.77 2.88 -7.05
N PRO A 132 -20.83 2.05 -5.98
CA PRO A 132 -19.64 1.61 -5.26
C PRO A 132 -18.62 0.95 -6.17
N LEU A 133 -17.35 1.27 -5.93
CA LEU A 133 -16.20 0.65 -6.60
C LEU A 133 -15.95 -0.75 -5.99
N PRO A 134 -15.14 -1.60 -6.62
CA PRO A 134 -14.79 -2.89 -6.04
C PRO A 134 -14.28 -2.76 -4.60
N GLY A 135 -14.66 -3.70 -3.73
CA GLY A 135 -14.37 -3.57 -2.29
C GLY A 135 -15.26 -2.57 -1.53
N ASN A 136 -16.35 -2.10 -2.15
CA ASN A 136 -17.29 -1.11 -1.59
C ASN A 136 -16.67 0.27 -1.32
N VAL A 137 -15.57 0.60 -2.00
CA VAL A 137 -14.94 1.92 -1.92
C VAL A 137 -15.83 2.95 -2.61
N THR A 138 -15.94 4.15 -2.03
CA THR A 138 -16.72 5.26 -2.58
C THR A 138 -15.86 6.51 -2.67
N ILE A 139 -16.03 7.31 -3.72
CA ILE A 139 -15.43 8.63 -3.86
C ILE A 139 -16.37 9.70 -3.27
N THR A 140 -15.83 10.55 -2.41
CA THR A 140 -16.55 11.69 -1.82
C THR A 140 -16.03 12.98 -2.43
N GLN A 141 -16.95 13.85 -2.86
CA GLN A 141 -16.58 15.14 -3.45
C GLN A 141 -15.80 16.00 -2.46
N SER A 142 -14.63 16.47 -2.89
CA SER A 142 -13.78 17.41 -2.14
C SER A 142 -12.70 17.91 -3.08
N TYR A 143 -12.57 19.22 -3.22
CA TYR A 143 -11.58 19.81 -4.12
C TYR A 143 -10.31 20.16 -3.36
N SER A 144 -9.16 19.79 -3.91
CA SER A 144 -7.87 20.20 -3.38
C SER A 144 -6.94 20.65 -4.50
N PRO A 145 -6.27 21.81 -4.39
CA PRO A 145 -5.21 22.21 -5.32
C PRO A 145 -3.89 21.47 -5.08
N TYR A 146 -3.79 20.75 -3.95
CA TYR A 146 -2.58 20.03 -3.53
C TYR A 146 -2.91 18.59 -3.14
N ASP A 147 -2.10 17.65 -3.61
CA ASP A 147 -2.15 16.26 -3.18
C ASP A 147 -0.75 15.80 -2.76
N TYR A 148 -0.65 15.29 -1.55
CA TYR A 148 0.60 14.91 -0.95
C TYR A 148 0.88 13.43 -1.20
N VAL A 149 2.02 13.14 -1.83
CA VAL A 149 2.51 11.78 -2.11
C VAL A 149 3.26 11.27 -0.88
N ILE A 150 2.70 10.25 -0.23
CA ILE A 150 3.19 9.76 1.06
C ILE A 150 4.61 9.18 0.94
N ALA A 151 4.84 8.37 -0.09
CA ALA A 151 6.07 7.58 -0.22
C ALA A 151 7.35 8.44 -0.36
N ASN A 152 7.25 9.60 -0.99
CA ASN A 152 8.41 10.44 -1.29
C ASN A 152 8.33 11.85 -0.68
N ASN A 153 7.29 12.15 0.12
CA ASN A 153 7.10 13.45 0.78
C ASN A 153 7.11 14.62 -0.22
N THR A 154 6.45 14.44 -1.36
CA THR A 154 6.29 15.47 -2.39
C THR A 154 4.83 15.88 -2.51
N THR A 155 4.59 17.10 -3.02
CA THR A 155 3.24 17.60 -3.26
C THR A 155 3.01 17.75 -4.76
N LEU A 156 1.99 17.08 -5.26
CA LEU A 156 1.43 17.32 -6.59
C LEU A 156 0.55 18.56 -6.55
N ILE A 157 0.86 19.53 -7.41
CA ILE A 157 0.18 20.83 -7.45
C ILE A 157 -0.60 20.98 -8.76
N SER A 158 -1.86 21.39 -8.67
CA SER A 158 -2.71 21.72 -9.82
C SER A 158 -3.76 22.77 -9.44
N ASN A 159 -4.60 23.19 -10.38
CA ASN A 159 -5.75 24.05 -10.05
C ASN A 159 -6.73 23.29 -9.15
N TYR A 160 -6.92 22.02 -9.49
CA TYR A 160 -7.63 21.02 -8.71
C TYR A 160 -6.85 19.72 -8.87
N ALA A 161 -5.87 19.47 -7.98
CA ALA A 161 -5.07 18.25 -7.99
C ALA A 161 -5.97 17.02 -7.79
N SER A 162 -6.99 17.13 -6.95
CA SER A 162 -8.05 16.15 -6.80
C SER A 162 -9.44 16.78 -6.74
N HIS A 163 -10.43 15.98 -7.15
CA HIS A 163 -11.87 16.26 -7.09
C HIS A 163 -12.60 15.47 -6.00
N GLY A 164 -11.89 14.57 -5.31
CA GLY A 164 -12.45 13.86 -4.18
C GLY A 164 -11.44 13.06 -3.38
N TYR A 165 -11.92 12.51 -2.28
CA TYR A 165 -11.19 11.55 -1.44
C TYR A 165 -12.03 10.28 -1.25
N LEU A 166 -11.35 9.21 -0.89
CA LEU A 166 -11.87 7.86 -0.83
C LEU A 166 -12.35 7.53 0.59
N ILE A 167 -13.49 6.87 0.68
CA ILE A 167 -14.03 6.31 1.93
C ILE A 167 -14.36 4.83 1.75
N GLY A 168 -14.42 4.10 2.85
CA GLY A 168 -14.69 2.67 2.83
C GLY A 168 -13.52 1.84 2.26
N LEU A 169 -12.30 2.37 2.32
CA LEU A 169 -11.10 1.63 1.92
C LEU A 169 -10.96 0.35 2.76
N PRO A 170 -10.65 -0.80 2.14
CA PRO A 170 -10.44 -2.04 2.87
C PRO A 170 -9.15 -1.97 3.71
N ALA A 171 -9.06 -2.78 4.77
CA ALA A 171 -7.94 -2.76 5.72
C ALA A 171 -6.57 -3.06 5.09
N ASN A 172 -6.54 -3.68 3.90
CA ASN A 172 -5.33 -3.96 3.13
C ASN A 172 -4.98 -2.84 2.13
N ALA A 173 -5.66 -1.70 2.18
CA ALA A 173 -5.36 -0.58 1.30
C ALA A 173 -4.06 0.12 1.70
N GLU A 174 -3.21 0.34 0.71
CA GLU A 174 -2.09 1.26 0.76
C GLU A 174 -2.57 2.62 0.26
N ILE A 175 -2.38 3.67 1.07
CA ILE A 175 -2.68 5.04 0.68
C ILE A 175 -1.44 5.61 -0.02
N ILE A 176 -1.61 6.08 -1.26
CA ILE A 176 -0.53 6.64 -2.07
C ILE A 176 -0.47 8.16 -1.92
N THR A 177 -1.65 8.80 -1.97
CA THR A 177 -1.78 10.25 -1.82
C THR A 177 -2.92 10.63 -0.89
N VAL A 178 -2.78 11.76 -0.24
CA VAL A 178 -3.82 12.41 0.57
C VAL A 178 -4.02 13.85 0.12
N GLN A 179 -5.24 14.37 0.24
CA GLN A 179 -5.51 15.77 -0.05
C GLN A 179 -4.74 16.68 0.90
N ALA A 180 -4.35 17.86 0.45
CA ALA A 180 -3.72 18.88 1.27
C ALA A 180 -4.33 20.28 1.03
N PRO A 181 -5.64 20.49 1.23
CA PRO A 181 -6.34 21.70 0.76
C PRO A 181 -5.78 23.01 1.34
N GLY A 182 -5.23 22.96 2.56
CA GLY A 182 -4.54 24.07 3.22
C GLY A 182 -3.01 24.07 3.04
N GLY A 183 -2.47 23.27 2.13
CA GLY A 183 -1.03 23.07 1.92
C GLY A 183 -0.38 22.08 2.89
N SER A 184 -1.13 21.55 3.87
CA SER A 184 -0.69 20.49 4.78
C SER A 184 -1.47 19.19 4.51
N PRO A 185 -0.83 18.00 4.56
CA PRO A 185 -1.48 16.73 4.30
C PRO A 185 -2.63 16.44 5.28
N ASP A 186 -3.80 16.08 4.75
CA ASP A 186 -4.97 15.63 5.50
C ASP A 186 -5.11 14.11 5.37
N TYR A 187 -4.52 13.37 6.32
CA TYR A 187 -4.56 11.91 6.34
C TYR A 187 -5.96 11.31 6.50
N GLY A 188 -6.98 12.12 6.84
CA GLY A 188 -8.38 11.72 6.82
C GLY A 188 -9.00 11.74 5.42
N LYS A 189 -8.29 12.26 4.41
CA LYS A 189 -8.76 12.40 3.03
C LYS A 189 -7.80 11.72 2.03
N PRO A 190 -7.72 10.38 2.03
CA PRO A 190 -6.94 9.66 1.03
C PRO A 190 -7.49 9.93 -0.36
N SER A 191 -6.67 10.48 -1.24
CA SER A 191 -7.06 10.80 -2.61
C SER A 191 -6.62 9.74 -3.61
N THR A 192 -5.65 8.89 -3.27
CA THR A 192 -5.26 7.72 -4.06
C THR A 192 -4.97 6.54 -3.16
N ALA A 193 -5.46 5.37 -3.51
CA ALA A 193 -5.17 4.14 -2.80
C ALA A 193 -5.05 2.94 -3.75
N VAL A 194 -4.29 1.94 -3.31
CA VAL A 194 -4.18 0.63 -3.95
C VAL A 194 -4.59 -0.44 -2.95
N TYR A 195 -5.40 -1.42 -3.36
CA TYR A 195 -5.77 -2.54 -2.50
C TYR A 195 -5.91 -3.84 -3.29
N ALA A 196 -5.63 -4.97 -2.64
CA ALA A 196 -5.88 -6.27 -3.24
C ALA A 196 -7.39 -6.58 -3.23
N PHE A 197 -7.88 -7.17 -4.31
CA PHE A 197 -9.26 -7.62 -4.45
C PHE A 197 -9.32 -8.97 -5.16
N GLY A 198 -9.42 -10.06 -4.40
CA GLY A 198 -9.12 -11.40 -4.90
C GLY A 198 -7.62 -11.54 -5.19
N ASN A 199 -7.25 -12.10 -6.35
CA ASN A 199 -5.85 -12.30 -6.72
C ASN A 199 -5.21 -11.09 -7.42
N GLY A 200 -6.01 -10.10 -7.82
CA GLY A 200 -5.53 -8.88 -8.46
C GLY A 200 -5.58 -7.68 -7.52
N LYS A 201 -5.47 -6.49 -8.10
CA LYS A 201 -5.49 -5.22 -7.35
C LYS A 201 -6.30 -4.15 -8.04
N VAL A 202 -6.81 -3.24 -7.22
CA VAL A 202 -7.47 -2.01 -7.67
C VAL A 202 -6.58 -0.84 -7.31
N PHE A 203 -6.25 -0.02 -8.29
CA PHE A 203 -5.75 1.33 -8.10
C PHE A 203 -6.93 2.28 -8.26
N VAL A 204 -7.17 3.16 -7.29
CA VAL A 204 -8.25 4.13 -7.38
C VAL A 204 -7.75 5.50 -6.96
N THR A 205 -8.15 6.52 -7.69
CA THR A 205 -7.73 7.90 -7.43
C THR A 205 -8.84 8.91 -7.66
N GLY A 206 -8.93 9.91 -6.79
CA GLY A 206 -9.68 11.14 -6.98
C GLY A 206 -8.85 12.27 -7.62
N LEU A 207 -7.61 11.98 -8.02
CA LEU A 207 -6.74 12.94 -8.71
C LEU A 207 -7.26 13.23 -10.12
N THR A 208 -7.09 14.48 -10.58
CA THR A 208 -7.40 14.89 -11.95
C THR A 208 -6.24 14.54 -12.91
N ILE A 209 -5.86 13.26 -12.95
CA ILE A 209 -4.67 12.79 -13.67
C ILE A 209 -4.64 13.31 -15.11
N GLU A 210 -5.75 13.17 -15.85
CA GLU A 210 -5.78 13.54 -17.27
C GLU A 210 -5.66 15.06 -17.48
N TYR A 211 -6.24 15.86 -16.58
CA TYR A 211 -6.08 17.32 -16.61
C TYR A 211 -4.64 17.73 -16.33
N SER A 212 -4.09 17.20 -15.24
CA SER A 212 -2.83 17.68 -14.67
C SER A 212 -1.62 17.19 -15.48
N VAL A 213 -1.65 15.96 -16.00
CA VAL A 213 -0.67 15.44 -16.98
C VAL A 213 -0.62 16.31 -18.23
N ALA A 214 -1.77 16.80 -18.72
CA ALA A 214 -1.83 17.63 -19.91
C ALA A 214 -1.31 19.07 -19.69
N ARG A 215 -1.44 19.62 -18.47
CA ARG A 215 -1.39 21.08 -18.27
C ARG A 215 -0.46 21.58 -17.18
N LYS A 216 0.00 20.73 -16.25
CA LYS A 216 0.66 21.21 -15.03
C LYS A 216 2.17 21.02 -15.00
N GLY A 217 2.72 19.97 -15.60
CA GLY A 217 4.17 19.85 -15.66
C GLY A 217 4.70 18.42 -15.72
N PRO A 218 6.03 18.27 -15.71
CA PRO A 218 6.71 16.98 -15.75
C PRO A 218 6.48 16.12 -14.51
N GLU A 219 6.17 16.69 -13.35
CA GLU A 219 5.96 15.97 -12.08
C GLU A 219 4.73 15.05 -12.17
N TRP A 220 3.63 15.56 -12.73
CA TRP A 220 2.42 14.77 -12.96
C TRP A 220 2.64 13.65 -13.98
N LYS A 221 3.44 13.92 -15.02
CA LYS A 221 3.82 12.89 -16.00
C LYS A 221 4.68 11.80 -15.36
N ALA A 222 5.66 12.19 -14.55
CA ALA A 222 6.54 11.26 -13.86
C ALA A 222 5.75 10.38 -12.87
N PHE A 223 4.93 11.01 -12.03
CA PHE A 223 4.04 10.30 -11.11
C PHE A 223 3.14 9.29 -11.84
N TYR A 224 2.48 9.71 -12.91
CA TYR A 224 1.57 8.81 -13.63
C TYR A 224 2.31 7.68 -14.36
N LYS A 225 3.49 7.93 -14.93
CA LYS A 225 4.34 6.87 -15.51
C LYS A 225 4.76 5.84 -14.45
N GLU A 226 5.08 6.30 -13.24
CA GLU A 226 5.40 5.42 -12.11
C GLU A 226 4.19 4.56 -11.70
N VAL A 227 3.00 5.17 -11.63
CA VAL A 227 1.74 4.45 -11.39
C VAL A 227 1.54 3.34 -12.42
N ILE A 228 1.66 3.64 -13.72
CA ILE A 228 1.48 2.64 -14.80
C ILE A 228 2.50 1.50 -14.67
N ILE A 229 3.78 1.81 -14.42
CA ILE A 229 4.84 0.81 -14.22
C ILE A 229 4.51 -0.10 -13.03
N ASN A 230 4.15 0.50 -11.90
CA ASN A 230 3.83 -0.24 -10.68
C ASN A 230 2.56 -1.08 -10.84
N ASN A 231 1.55 -0.56 -11.56
CA ASN A 231 0.31 -1.26 -11.83
C ASN A 231 0.55 -2.48 -12.70
N LEU A 232 1.27 -2.36 -13.80
CA LEU A 232 1.65 -3.47 -14.68
C LEU A 232 2.66 -4.45 -14.05
N GLY A 233 3.19 -4.12 -12.86
CA GLY A 233 4.27 -4.88 -12.24
C GLY A 233 5.49 -4.93 -13.14
N TYR A 234 5.75 -3.88 -13.92
CA TYR A 234 6.90 -3.87 -14.80
C TYR A 234 8.19 -3.79 -13.97
N SER A 235 9.13 -4.69 -14.27
CA SER A 235 10.50 -4.63 -13.77
C SER A 235 11.44 -4.53 -14.97
N SER A 236 12.29 -3.49 -14.99
CA SER A 236 13.30 -3.29 -16.05
C SER A 236 14.43 -4.33 -16.03
N MET A 237 14.43 -5.24 -15.05
CA MET A 237 15.35 -6.37 -15.04
C MET A 237 14.83 -7.45 -15.99
N ALA A 238 15.53 -7.66 -17.11
CA ALA A 238 15.42 -8.91 -17.87
C ALA A 238 15.45 -10.09 -16.88
N PRO A 239 14.68 -11.17 -17.09
CA PRO A 239 14.74 -12.33 -16.23
C PRO A 239 16.18 -12.84 -16.28
N THR A 240 16.92 -12.55 -15.22
CA THR A 240 18.27 -13.06 -15.09
C THR A 240 18.07 -14.56 -14.89
N PRO A 241 18.73 -15.44 -15.67
CA PRO A 241 18.67 -16.88 -15.40
C PRO A 241 18.97 -17.05 -13.92
N GLU A 242 18.12 -17.80 -13.20
CA GLU A 242 18.15 -17.92 -11.74
C GLU A 242 19.60 -18.03 -11.24
N VAL A 243 20.15 -16.90 -10.79
CA VAL A 243 21.41 -16.92 -10.07
C VAL A 243 20.99 -17.19 -8.65
N SER A 244 21.11 -18.46 -8.27
CA SER A 244 21.05 -18.87 -6.88
C SER A 244 21.99 -17.97 -6.06
N GLY A 245 21.39 -17.09 -5.26
CA GLY A 245 22.08 -16.36 -4.20
C GLY A 245 22.49 -14.93 -4.54
N GLN A 246 21.61 -13.99 -4.18
CA GLN A 246 21.97 -12.91 -3.26
C GLN A 246 20.70 -12.41 -2.56
N LYS A 247 20.44 -12.96 -1.37
CA LYS A 247 19.43 -12.43 -0.42
C LYS A 247 19.89 -11.05 0.04
N GLY A 248 19.47 -9.99 -0.65
CA GLY A 248 19.58 -8.64 -0.12
C GLY A 248 18.76 -8.53 1.17
N ILE A 249 19.34 -7.96 2.22
CA ILE A 249 18.66 -7.70 3.49
C ILE A 249 17.46 -6.78 3.21
N ASN A 250 16.23 -7.23 3.47
CA ASN A 250 15.03 -6.40 3.36
C ASN A 250 15.00 -5.39 4.53
N VAL A 251 15.74 -4.29 4.36
CA VAL A 251 15.95 -3.24 5.37
C VAL A 251 14.62 -2.68 5.90
N MET A 252 13.61 -2.55 5.04
CA MET A 252 12.27 -2.10 5.44
C MET A 252 11.61 -3.08 6.40
N LEU A 253 11.61 -4.38 6.07
CA LEU A 253 11.06 -5.42 6.94
C LEU A 253 11.80 -5.50 8.28
N PHE A 254 13.13 -5.34 8.27
CA PHE A 254 13.90 -5.36 9.50
C PHE A 254 13.70 -4.11 10.36
N ASN A 255 13.62 -2.92 9.74
CA ASN A 255 13.33 -1.68 10.46
C ASN A 255 11.92 -1.73 11.07
N PHE A 256 10.93 -2.23 10.33
CA PHE A 256 9.59 -2.48 10.84
C PHE A 256 9.61 -3.48 12.00
N TYR A 257 10.31 -4.61 11.85
CA TYR A 257 10.44 -5.61 12.90
C TYR A 257 11.03 -5.00 14.19
N TYR A 258 12.17 -4.31 14.10
CA TYR A 258 12.81 -3.74 15.28
C TYR A 258 12.03 -2.57 15.89
N TYR A 259 11.33 -1.77 15.09
CA TYR A 259 10.40 -0.77 15.60
C TYR A 259 9.28 -1.39 16.45
N ILE A 260 8.64 -2.45 15.95
CA ILE A 260 7.59 -3.17 16.69
C ILE A 260 8.15 -3.80 17.97
N GLN A 261 9.34 -4.42 17.90
CA GLN A 261 9.97 -5.02 19.08
C GLN A 261 10.32 -3.98 20.15
N TYR A 262 10.82 -2.81 19.76
CA TYR A 262 11.12 -1.73 20.69
C TYR A 262 9.86 -1.28 21.44
N HIS A 263 8.80 -0.90 20.72
CA HIS A 263 7.57 -0.40 21.35
C HIS A 263 6.88 -1.45 22.21
N ARG A 264 6.79 -2.70 21.74
CA ARG A 264 6.20 -3.79 22.54
C ARG A 264 6.97 -4.05 23.84
N ASN A 265 8.30 -4.01 23.80
CA ASN A 265 9.12 -4.20 25.00
C ASN A 265 9.14 -2.96 25.88
N LEU A 266 8.96 -1.75 25.34
CA LEU A 266 8.81 -0.53 26.12
C LEU A 266 7.52 -0.54 26.93
N ASP A 267 6.40 -0.89 26.30
CA ASP A 267 5.11 -1.05 26.99
C ASP A 267 5.23 -2.10 28.11
N LYS A 268 5.84 -3.26 27.80
CA LYS A 268 6.05 -4.33 28.78
C LYS A 268 6.98 -3.91 29.92
N TYR A 269 8.07 -3.20 29.61
CA TYR A 269 8.98 -2.64 30.63
C TYR A 269 8.22 -1.70 31.57
N ASN A 270 7.42 -0.77 31.04
CA ASN A 270 6.68 0.18 31.87
C ASN A 270 5.71 -0.52 32.84
N THR A 271 5.06 -1.61 32.40
CA THR A 271 4.22 -2.44 33.27
C THR A 271 5.06 -3.16 34.33
N LEU A 272 6.06 -3.93 33.92
CA LEU A 272 6.87 -4.75 34.83
C LEU A 272 7.67 -3.90 35.82
N TYR A 273 8.12 -2.71 35.41
CA TYR A 273 8.87 -1.83 36.29
C TYR A 273 7.99 -1.29 37.43
N GLY A 274 6.73 -0.96 37.14
CA GLY A 274 5.76 -0.58 38.17
C GLY A 274 5.52 -1.71 39.16
N GLU A 275 5.27 -2.92 38.64
CA GLU A 275 5.11 -4.12 39.47
C GLU A 275 6.36 -4.41 40.30
N ALA A 276 7.56 -4.30 39.70
CA ALA A 276 8.85 -4.49 40.35
C ALA A 276 9.07 -3.56 41.54
N VAL A 277 8.74 -2.27 41.37
CA VAL A 277 8.81 -1.28 42.45
C VAL A 277 7.82 -1.62 43.56
N ASP A 278 6.57 -1.94 43.23
CA ASP A 278 5.52 -2.27 44.19
C ASP A 278 5.82 -3.56 44.97
N GLY A 279 6.43 -4.55 44.29
CA GLY A 279 6.87 -5.82 44.85
C GLY A 279 8.13 -5.73 45.71
N GLY A 280 8.76 -4.55 45.81
CA GLY A 280 9.96 -4.34 46.61
C GLY A 280 11.22 -4.95 46.01
N MET A 281 11.32 -5.03 44.67
CA MET A 281 12.53 -5.44 43.97
C MET A 281 13.75 -4.63 44.44
N ASP A 282 14.91 -5.28 44.49
CA ASP A 282 16.12 -4.61 44.94
C ASP A 282 16.53 -3.47 43.99
N ASN A 283 17.09 -2.41 44.58
CA ASN A 283 17.48 -1.20 43.86
C ASN A 283 18.56 -1.44 42.81
N GLU A 284 19.37 -2.50 42.94
CA GLU A 284 20.44 -2.78 41.98
C GLU A 284 19.87 -3.39 40.68
N THR A 285 18.93 -4.33 40.80
CA THR A 285 18.20 -4.89 39.65
C THR A 285 17.38 -3.84 38.92
N LEU A 286 16.65 -2.98 39.66
CA LEU A 286 15.92 -1.85 39.07
C LEU A 286 16.86 -0.88 38.33
N ARG A 287 18.03 -0.57 38.92
CA ARG A 287 19.04 0.28 38.30
C ARG A 287 19.59 -0.33 37.02
N LEU A 288 19.89 -1.63 37.00
CA LEU A 288 20.37 -2.33 35.81
C LEU A 288 19.34 -2.32 34.68
N ALA A 289 18.06 -2.56 34.99
CA ALA A 289 16.98 -2.48 34.03
C ALA A 289 16.82 -1.06 33.46
N THR A 290 16.93 -0.04 34.32
CA THR A 290 16.82 1.38 33.94
C THR A 290 17.94 1.79 32.99
N VAL A 291 19.19 1.39 33.27
CA VAL A 291 20.33 1.66 32.39
C VAL A 291 20.10 1.11 30.97
N GLN A 292 19.51 -0.08 30.86
CA GLN A 292 19.18 -0.66 29.55
C GLN A 292 18.05 0.10 28.85
N ASN A 293 17.01 0.52 29.58
CA ASN A 293 15.92 1.32 29.05
C ASN A 293 16.40 2.69 28.55
N ASP A 294 17.25 3.38 29.32
CA ASP A 294 17.83 4.68 28.94
C ASP A 294 18.71 4.55 27.69
N THR A 295 19.54 3.49 27.65
CA THR A 295 20.36 3.18 26.47
C THR A 295 19.48 2.90 25.25
N ALA A 296 18.36 2.20 25.41
CA ALA A 296 17.42 1.93 24.33
C ALA A 296 16.76 3.22 23.79
N ALA A 297 16.38 4.13 24.69
CA ALA A 297 15.80 5.43 24.35
C ALA A 297 16.80 6.32 23.60
N GLU A 298 18.08 6.31 23.97
CA GLU A 298 19.14 7.04 23.25
C GLU A 298 19.27 6.56 21.80
N TYR A 299 19.34 5.24 21.59
CA TYR A 299 19.37 4.69 20.24
C TYR A 299 18.09 4.98 19.44
N TYR A 300 16.92 4.94 20.08
CA TYR A 300 15.66 5.31 19.41
C TYR A 300 15.63 6.80 19.03
N ALA A 301 16.19 7.68 19.88
CA ALA A 301 16.33 9.10 19.58
C ALA A 301 17.29 9.34 18.40
N ASN A 302 18.40 8.61 18.33
CA ASN A 302 19.32 8.63 17.19
C ASN A 302 18.63 8.20 15.88
N ALA A 303 17.75 7.19 15.92
CA ALA A 303 16.95 6.83 14.75
C ALA A 303 15.94 7.93 14.35
N SER A 304 15.48 8.73 15.32
CA SER A 304 14.51 9.82 15.13
C SER A 304 15.14 11.13 14.65
N GLN A 305 16.47 11.26 14.66
CA GLN A 305 17.16 12.48 14.20
C GLN A 305 16.92 12.77 12.70
N TYR A 306 16.52 11.75 11.94
CA TYR A 306 16.22 11.82 10.51
C TYR A 306 14.73 12.08 10.22
N GLY A 307 13.97 12.52 11.21
CA GLY A 307 12.52 12.70 11.15
C GLY A 307 11.75 11.50 11.71
N PRO A 308 10.43 11.39 11.48
CA PRO A 308 9.65 10.29 12.00
C PRO A 308 10.25 8.93 11.62
N VAL A 309 10.46 8.07 12.61
CA VAL A 309 11.13 6.76 12.44
C VAL A 309 10.42 5.89 11.40
N VAL A 310 9.09 5.85 11.43
CA VAL A 310 8.25 5.10 10.48
C VAL A 310 8.45 5.58 9.03
N ALA A 311 8.61 6.89 8.83
CA ALA A 311 8.86 7.47 7.51
C ALA A 311 10.24 7.11 6.94
N ASN A 312 11.16 6.61 7.78
CA ASN A 312 12.52 6.25 7.40
C ASN A 312 12.75 4.72 7.32
N PHE A 313 11.73 3.86 7.44
CA PHE A 313 11.89 2.40 7.36
C PHE A 313 12.61 1.89 6.10
N PRO A 314 12.45 2.47 4.90
CA PRO A 314 13.21 2.02 3.74
C PRO A 314 14.73 2.31 3.81
N ARG A 315 15.19 3.09 4.81
CA ARG A 315 16.54 3.64 4.87
C ARG A 315 17.46 2.79 5.76
N ILE A 316 18.62 2.42 5.24
CA ILE A 316 19.58 1.57 5.96
C ILE A 316 20.27 2.28 7.12
N TYR A 317 20.34 3.62 7.11
CA TYR A 317 21.05 4.36 8.15
C TYR A 317 20.35 4.35 9.51
N ILE A 318 19.03 4.14 9.59
CA ILE A 318 18.33 4.00 10.90
C ILE A 318 18.38 2.57 11.46
N PHE A 319 18.81 1.60 10.66
CA PHE A 319 18.70 0.17 11.01
C PHE A 319 19.53 -0.20 12.23
N ILE A 320 20.76 0.32 12.32
CA ILE A 320 21.67 0.00 13.42
C ILE A 320 21.08 0.52 14.74
N ASP A 321 20.56 1.74 14.73
CA ASP A 321 19.97 2.39 15.90
C ASP A 321 18.65 1.71 16.31
N LEU A 322 17.75 1.42 15.37
CA LEU A 322 16.53 0.68 15.67
C LEU A 322 16.79 -0.73 16.22
N ARG A 323 17.75 -1.45 15.65
CA ARG A 323 18.14 -2.78 16.14
C ARG A 323 18.68 -2.69 17.56
N LYS A 324 19.56 -1.73 17.85
CA LYS A 324 20.13 -1.57 19.20
C LYS A 324 19.06 -1.13 20.21
N ALA A 325 18.19 -0.19 19.85
CA ALA A 325 17.06 0.22 20.68
C ALA A 325 16.20 -1.00 21.07
N ALA A 326 15.81 -1.83 20.10
CA ALA A 326 15.03 -3.03 20.36
C ALA A 326 15.74 -4.07 21.24
N LEU A 327 17.06 -4.26 21.06
CA LEU A 327 17.84 -5.22 21.84
C LEU A 327 18.03 -4.77 23.29
N HIS A 328 18.38 -3.51 23.51
CA HIS A 328 18.52 -2.94 24.85
C HIS A 328 17.18 -2.91 25.58
N GLN A 329 16.08 -2.57 24.88
CA GLN A 329 14.75 -2.63 25.49
C GLN A 329 14.35 -4.05 25.89
N LYS A 330 14.69 -5.04 25.07
CA LYS A 330 14.48 -6.46 25.42
C LYS A 330 15.30 -6.87 26.65
N GLN A 331 16.54 -6.39 26.77
CA GLN A 331 17.37 -6.65 27.94
C GLN A 331 16.80 -6.00 29.21
N ALA A 332 16.27 -4.77 29.12
CA ALA A 332 15.59 -4.11 30.22
C ALA A 332 14.41 -4.94 30.75
N VAL A 333 13.58 -5.46 29.85
CA VAL A 333 12.50 -6.38 30.19
C VAL A 333 13.03 -7.68 30.81
N GLY A 334 14.05 -8.30 30.20
CA GLY A 334 14.61 -9.57 30.68
C GLY A 334 15.16 -9.48 32.10
N ILE A 335 15.84 -8.39 32.45
CA ILE A 335 16.34 -8.15 33.82
C ILE A 335 15.19 -8.12 34.83
N LEU A 336 14.08 -7.45 34.50
CA LEU A 336 12.91 -7.41 35.37
C LEU A 336 12.23 -8.77 35.46
N GLU A 337 12.04 -9.47 34.33
CA GLU A 337 11.45 -10.82 34.34
C GLU A 337 12.27 -11.83 35.14
N GLU A 338 13.59 -11.78 35.03
CA GLU A 338 14.50 -12.62 35.83
C GLU A 338 14.42 -12.25 37.31
N GLY A 339 14.47 -10.96 37.65
CA GLY A 339 14.34 -10.50 39.03
C GLY A 339 12.99 -10.82 39.68
N MET A 340 11.93 -10.90 38.87
CA MET A 340 10.58 -11.28 39.29
C MET A 340 10.37 -12.81 39.34
N ALA A 341 11.24 -13.60 38.71
CA ALA A 341 11.14 -15.06 38.74
C ALA A 341 11.50 -15.64 40.12
N ASP A 342 12.25 -14.88 40.92
CA ASP A 342 12.66 -15.22 42.28
C ASP A 342 11.69 -14.71 43.36
N TRP A 343 10.52 -14.19 42.95
CA TRP A 343 9.47 -13.68 43.84
C TRP A 343 8.56 -14.74 44.44
#